data_AF-A0A2D4MYQ9-F1
#
_entry.id   AF-A0A2D4MYQ9-F1
#
_cell.length_a   1.000
_cell.length_b   1.000
_cell.length_c   1.000
_cell.angle_alpha   90.00
_cell.angle_beta   90.00
_cell.angle_gamma   90.00
#
_symmetry.space_group_name_H-M   'P 1'
#
loop_
_entity.id
_entity.type
_entity.pdbx_description
1 polymer ?
#
loop_
_entity_poly.entity_id
_entity_poly.type
_entity_poly.pdbx_seq_one_letter_code
_entity_poly.pdbx_strand_id
1 'polypeptide(L)'
;MSWKRNYFSVGQGGVQGMFTPRNTTSIAPSKGLSNEPGQNSCFLNSALQVLWHLDIFRRSFRQLTTHKCMGDSCIFCALKGIFNQFQCSNDKVLPSDALRSALAKTFQDEQRFQLGIMDDAAECFENLLMRIHFHIADESKEDICTAPHCISHQKFAMTLFEQCVCTSCGATSDPLPFIQMVHYISTTSLW
;
A
#
# COMPACT_ATOMS: atom_id res chain seq x y z
N MET A 1 28.47 12.36 64.91
CA MET A 1 28.95 13.74 64.69
C MET A 1 29.56 13.73 63.29
N SER A 2 29.15 14.47 62.26
CA SER A 2 28.70 15.86 62.15
C SER A 2 27.95 15.96 60.80
N TRP A 3 26.64 16.11 60.78
CA TRP A 3 25.83 17.35 60.70
C TRP A 3 25.20 17.54 59.31
N LYS A 4 23.90 17.83 59.38
CA LYS A 4 22.85 17.88 58.35
C LYS A 4 22.66 19.32 57.82
N ARG A 5 21.95 19.42 56.69
CA ARG A 5 20.96 20.47 56.28
C ARG A 5 21.50 21.80 55.74
N ASN A 6 20.83 22.52 54.83
CA ASN A 6 19.53 22.48 54.12
C ASN A 6 19.68 23.39 52.87
N TYR A 7 18.82 23.41 51.84
CA TYR A 7 17.56 24.17 51.80
C TYR A 7 16.78 23.86 50.49
N PHE A 8 15.50 23.47 50.62
CA PHE A 8 14.25 23.79 49.84
C PHE A 8 14.33 24.02 48.31
N SER A 9 13.38 23.61 47.45
CA SER A 9 11.92 23.60 47.57
C SER A 9 11.24 22.77 46.47
N VAL A 10 10.00 22.39 46.75
CA VAL A 10 9.01 21.71 45.90
C VAL A 10 8.65 22.53 44.66
N GLY A 11 8.59 21.86 43.51
CA GLY A 11 7.86 22.30 42.32
C GLY A 11 7.12 21.12 41.71
N GLN A 12 5.85 20.93 42.10
CA GLN A 12 4.92 20.05 41.39
C GLN A 12 4.62 20.66 40.02
N GLY A 13 5.15 20.07 38.96
CA GLY A 13 4.73 20.32 37.58
C GLY A 13 4.21 19.00 37.00
N GLY A 14 2.89 18.85 36.94
CA GLY A 14 2.24 17.68 36.38
C GLY A 14 2.48 17.58 34.87
N VAL A 15 3.20 16.55 34.45
CA VAL A 15 3.17 16.02 33.08
C VAL A 15 2.36 14.73 33.08
N GLN A 16 1.06 14.87 33.39
CA GLN A 16 0.05 13.89 32.98
C GLN A 16 -0.44 14.30 31.59
N GLY A 17 0.22 13.83 30.54
CA GLY A 17 -0.17 14.24 29.21
C GLY A 17 0.72 13.79 28.06
N MET A 18 1.19 12.54 28.07
CA MET A 18 1.57 11.85 26.83
C MET A 18 1.82 10.38 27.17
N PHE A 19 1.59 9.49 26.20
CA PHE A 19 1.47 8.03 26.37
C PHE A 19 0.11 7.55 26.89
N THR A 20 -0.98 8.09 26.33
CA THR A 20 -2.09 7.19 26.01
C THR A 20 -1.59 6.22 24.94
N PRO A 21 -1.67 4.89 25.14
CA PRO A 21 -1.44 3.96 24.05
C PRO A 21 -2.43 4.32 22.95
N ARG A 22 -1.94 4.73 21.78
CA ARG A 22 -2.79 4.86 20.59
C ARG A 22 -3.46 3.51 20.44
N ASN A 23 -4.79 3.42 20.43
CA ASN A 23 -5.49 2.17 20.11
C ASN A 23 -4.92 1.67 18.77
N THR A 24 -4.04 0.66 18.83
CA THR A 24 -3.13 0.29 17.73
C THR A 24 -3.77 -0.64 16.72
N THR A 25 -5.02 -1.06 16.92
CA THR A 25 -5.74 -1.95 16.02
C THR A 25 -6.98 -1.26 15.46
N SER A 26 -6.79 -0.51 14.36
CA SER A 26 -7.91 -0.03 13.55
C SER A 26 -8.41 -1.17 12.68
N ILE A 27 -9.17 -2.09 13.27
CA ILE A 27 -9.74 -3.23 12.56
C ILE A 27 -10.70 -2.68 11.50
N ALA A 28 -10.37 -2.94 10.23
CA ALA A 28 -11.25 -2.59 9.12
C ALA A 28 -12.54 -3.40 9.19
N PRO A 29 -13.70 -2.81 8.82
CA PRO A 29 -14.86 -3.61 8.45
C PRO A 29 -14.44 -4.64 7.40
N SER A 30 -14.61 -5.92 7.72
CA SER A 30 -14.36 -7.02 6.79
C SER A 30 -15.61 -7.26 5.96
N LYS A 31 -15.46 -7.24 4.64
CA LYS A 31 -16.53 -7.54 3.68
C LYS A 31 -15.99 -8.39 2.54
N GLY A 32 -16.82 -9.27 2.00
CA GLY A 32 -16.50 -10.04 0.80
C GLY A 32 -16.56 -9.18 -0.46
N LEU A 33 -15.97 -9.69 -1.53
CA LEU A 33 -16.09 -9.14 -2.88
C LEU A 33 -16.72 -10.19 -3.78
N SER A 34 -17.70 -9.80 -4.59
CA SER A 34 -18.37 -10.72 -5.52
C SER A 34 -17.39 -11.19 -6.61
N ASN A 35 -17.60 -12.41 -7.08
CA ASN A 35 -16.88 -12.98 -8.22
C ASN A 35 -17.76 -14.07 -8.84
N GLU A 36 -18.66 -13.66 -9.72
CA GLU A 36 -19.57 -14.57 -10.43
C GLU A 36 -18.80 -15.44 -11.44
N PRO A 37 -19.32 -16.62 -11.81
CA PRO A 37 -18.71 -17.49 -12.80
C PRO A 37 -18.35 -16.74 -14.10
N GLY A 38 -17.10 -16.87 -14.54
CA GLY A 38 -16.59 -16.21 -15.74
C GLY A 38 -16.11 -14.76 -15.54
N GLN A 39 -16.32 -14.12 -14.38
CA GLN A 39 -15.74 -12.80 -14.10
C GLN A 39 -14.22 -12.85 -13.89
N ASN A 40 -13.73 -13.97 -13.35
CA ASN A 40 -12.31 -14.22 -13.08
C ASN A 40 -11.61 -13.06 -12.34
N SER A 41 -12.31 -12.41 -11.41
CA SER A 41 -11.85 -11.20 -10.70
C SER A 41 -11.17 -11.50 -9.36
N CYS A 42 -10.91 -12.78 -9.05
CA CYS A 42 -10.30 -13.21 -7.78
C CYS A 42 -8.91 -12.61 -7.54
N PHE A 43 -8.10 -12.40 -8.58
CA PHE A 43 -6.79 -11.76 -8.48
C PHE A 43 -6.91 -10.31 -7.98
N LEU A 44 -7.80 -9.52 -8.58
CA LEU A 44 -8.10 -8.15 -8.18
C LEU A 44 -8.70 -8.11 -6.78
N ASN A 45 -9.65 -8.99 -6.49
CA ASN A 45 -10.29 -9.06 -5.18
C ASN A 45 -9.26 -9.34 -4.08
N SER A 46 -8.29 -10.22 -4.34
CA SER A 46 -7.21 -10.52 -3.39
C SER A 46 -6.32 -9.29 -3.15
N ALA A 47 -5.87 -8.61 -4.21
CA ALA A 47 -5.08 -7.38 -4.10
C ALA A 47 -5.85 -6.27 -3.37
N LEU A 48 -7.14 -6.12 -3.66
CA LEU A 48 -8.00 -5.10 -3.05
C LEU A 48 -8.20 -5.33 -1.55
N GLN A 49 -8.38 -6.59 -1.13
CA GLN A 49 -8.47 -6.94 0.29
C GLN A 49 -7.17 -6.59 1.02
N VAL A 50 -6.01 -6.89 0.44
CA VAL A 50 -4.72 -6.50 1.02
C VAL A 50 -4.65 -4.98 1.22
N LEU A 51 -4.94 -4.19 0.19
CA LEU A 51 -4.90 -2.72 0.28
C LEU A 51 -5.88 -2.17 1.33
N TRP A 52 -7.09 -2.71 1.43
CA TRP A 52 -8.09 -2.26 2.40
C TRP A 52 -7.69 -2.55 3.85
N HIS A 53 -7.13 -3.73 4.08
CA HIS A 53 -6.74 -4.18 5.42
C HIS A 53 -5.38 -3.64 5.89
N LEU A 54 -4.56 -3.09 4.99
CA LEU A 54 -3.38 -2.31 5.34
C LEU A 54 -3.79 -0.93 5.90
N ASP A 55 -3.82 -0.81 7.23
CA ASP A 55 -4.27 0.40 7.94
C ASP A 55 -3.56 1.67 7.45
N ILE A 56 -2.24 1.59 7.26
CA ILE A 56 -1.42 2.72 6.83
C ILE A 56 -1.82 3.21 5.43
N PHE A 57 -2.07 2.27 4.51
CA PHE A 57 -2.52 2.60 3.16
C PHE A 57 -3.91 3.21 3.21
N ARG A 58 -4.87 2.52 3.84
CA ARG A 58 -6.26 2.98 3.93
C ARG A 58 -6.37 4.39 4.52
N ARG A 59 -5.67 4.68 5.62
CA ARG A 59 -5.70 6.00 6.28
C ARG A 59 -5.10 7.08 5.39
N SER A 60 -3.94 6.81 4.81
CA SER A 60 -3.24 7.76 3.94
C SER A 60 -4.07 8.01 2.68
N PHE A 61 -4.59 6.95 2.05
CA PHE A 61 -5.36 7.03 0.81
C PHE A 61 -6.65 7.79 1.02
N ARG A 62 -7.31 7.64 2.18
CA ARG A 62 -8.49 8.43 2.55
C ARG A 62 -8.23 9.94 2.55
N GLN A 63 -7.04 10.37 2.97
CA GLN A 63 -6.68 11.80 3.05
C GLN A 63 -6.39 12.45 1.68
N LEU A 64 -6.08 11.65 0.66
CA LEU A 64 -5.85 12.17 -0.69
C LEU A 64 -7.17 12.62 -1.33
N THR A 65 -7.26 13.87 -1.76
CA THR A 65 -8.45 14.43 -2.41
C THR A 65 -8.20 14.82 -3.86
N THR A 66 -6.95 15.13 -4.22
CA THR A 66 -6.54 15.57 -5.55
C THR A 66 -5.83 14.45 -6.31
N HIS A 67 -6.15 14.31 -7.60
CA HIS A 67 -5.47 13.38 -8.50
C HIS A 67 -5.69 13.79 -9.97
N LYS A 68 -4.82 13.31 -10.86
CA LYS A 68 -4.97 13.37 -12.32
C LYS A 68 -6.00 12.32 -12.75
N CYS A 69 -7.25 12.75 -12.89
CA CYS A 69 -8.35 11.87 -13.30
C CYS A 69 -8.20 11.45 -14.77
N MET A 70 -8.57 10.21 -15.08
CA MET A 70 -8.55 9.64 -16.45
C MET A 70 -9.94 9.17 -16.91
N GLY A 71 -11.01 9.73 -16.33
CA GLY A 71 -12.38 9.32 -16.63
C GLY A 71 -12.60 7.84 -16.28
N ASP A 72 -13.13 7.07 -17.23
CA ASP A 72 -13.52 5.67 -17.01
C ASP A 72 -12.36 4.70 -16.73
N SER A 73 -11.13 5.04 -17.12
CA SER A 73 -9.93 4.24 -16.81
C SER A 73 -9.28 4.67 -15.49
N CYS A 74 -9.88 5.59 -14.74
CA CYS A 74 -9.28 6.12 -13.53
C CYS A 74 -9.37 5.12 -12.35
N ILE A 75 -8.28 4.39 -12.12
CA ILE A 75 -8.12 3.47 -10.98
C ILE A 75 -8.27 4.20 -9.65
N PHE A 76 -7.75 5.43 -9.53
CA PHE A 76 -7.88 6.22 -8.28
C PHE A 76 -9.35 6.46 -7.92
N CYS A 77 -10.17 6.91 -8.87
CA CYS A 77 -11.62 7.12 -8.67
C CYS A 77 -12.34 5.82 -8.30
N ALA A 78 -12.10 4.74 -9.05
CA ALA A 78 -12.74 3.46 -8.79
C ALA A 78 -12.36 2.90 -7.41
N LEU A 79 -11.09 3.03 -7.02
CA LEU A 79 -10.59 2.60 -5.71
C LEU A 79 -11.20 3.43 -4.58
N LYS A 80 -11.33 4.76 -4.75
CA LYS A 80 -12.08 5.61 -3.81
C LYS A 80 -13.53 5.18 -3.66
N GLY A 81 -14.18 4.84 -4.76
CA GLY A 81 -15.56 4.35 -4.79
C GLY A 81 -15.73 3.09 -3.94
N ILE A 82 -14.93 2.05 -4.21
CA ILE A 82 -15.05 0.78 -3.48
C ILE A 82 -14.63 0.91 -2.01
N PHE A 83 -13.61 1.72 -1.69
CA PHE A 83 -13.23 1.98 -0.29
C PHE A 83 -14.33 2.71 0.49
N ASN A 84 -15.07 3.61 -0.17
CA ASN A 84 -16.24 4.23 0.43
C ASN A 84 -17.34 3.20 0.71
N GLN A 85 -17.57 2.24 -0.20
CA GLN A 85 -18.52 1.15 0.04
C GLN A 85 -18.07 0.23 1.18
N PHE A 86 -16.78 -0.09 1.27
CA PHE A 86 -16.23 -0.84 2.40
C PHE A 86 -16.51 -0.14 3.73
N GLN A 87 -16.35 1.18 3.77
CA GLN A 87 -16.55 1.98 4.99
C GLN A 87 -18.02 2.17 5.36
N CYS A 88 -18.89 2.41 4.38
CA CYS A 88 -20.22 3.00 4.61
C CYS A 88 -21.39 2.11 4.22
N SER A 89 -21.23 1.13 3.32
CA SER A 89 -22.34 0.23 2.95
C SER A 89 -22.70 -0.72 4.10
N ASN A 90 -23.93 -1.22 4.14
CA ASN A 90 -24.34 -2.31 5.04
C ASN A 90 -24.19 -3.70 4.40
N ASP A 91 -23.87 -3.76 3.10
CA ASP A 91 -23.72 -5.02 2.38
C ASP A 91 -22.50 -5.78 2.88
N LYS A 92 -22.67 -7.10 3.02
CA LYS A 92 -21.60 -8.02 3.41
C LYS A 92 -20.69 -8.40 2.25
N VAL A 93 -21.18 -8.26 1.02
CA VAL A 93 -20.48 -8.57 -0.23
C VAL A 93 -20.60 -7.36 -1.14
N LEU A 94 -19.48 -6.88 -1.68
CA LEU A 94 -19.43 -5.68 -2.53
C LEU A 94 -19.01 -6.02 -3.97
N PRO A 95 -19.55 -5.32 -4.97
CA PRO A 95 -19.12 -5.46 -6.36
C PRO A 95 -17.82 -4.71 -6.64
N SER A 96 -16.85 -5.36 -7.27
CA SER A 96 -15.58 -4.75 -7.70
C SER A 96 -15.57 -4.33 -9.18
N ASP A 97 -16.71 -4.39 -9.87
CA ASP A 97 -16.83 -4.24 -11.32
C ASP A 97 -16.30 -2.91 -11.86
N ALA A 98 -16.50 -1.82 -11.12
CA ALA A 98 -16.00 -0.50 -11.51
C ALA A 98 -14.48 -0.45 -11.54
N LEU A 99 -13.82 -1.00 -10.50
CA LEU A 99 -12.36 -1.08 -10.45
C LEU A 99 -11.84 -2.08 -11.48
N ARG A 100 -12.54 -3.20 -11.65
CA ARG A 100 -12.22 -4.23 -12.65
C ARG A 100 -12.23 -3.67 -14.07
N SER A 101 -13.22 -2.84 -14.39
CA SER A 101 -13.37 -2.18 -15.69
C SER A 101 -12.31 -1.09 -15.91
N ALA A 102 -12.05 -0.27 -14.89
CA ALA A 102 -11.00 0.75 -14.95
C ALA A 102 -9.61 0.13 -15.17
N LEU A 103 -9.33 -0.99 -14.50
CA LEU A 103 -8.08 -1.74 -14.64
C LEU A 103 -7.93 -2.29 -16.07
N ALA A 104 -8.96 -2.96 -16.60
CA ALA A 104 -8.93 -3.49 -17.97
C ALA A 104 -8.70 -2.41 -19.03
N LYS A 105 -9.36 -1.25 -18.89
CA LYS A 105 -9.18 -0.09 -19.77
C LYS A 105 -7.78 0.52 -19.66
N THR A 106 -7.21 0.54 -18.45
CA THR A 106 -5.86 1.10 -18.22
C THR A 106 -4.79 0.28 -18.92
N PHE A 107 -4.91 -1.04 -18.92
CA PHE A 107 -3.90 -1.98 -19.44
C PHE A 107 -4.31 -2.64 -20.76
N GLN A 108 -5.20 -1.99 -21.52
CA GLN A 108 -5.74 -2.52 -22.77
C GLN A 108 -4.65 -2.77 -23.83
N ASP A 109 -3.65 -1.89 -23.91
CA ASP A 109 -2.60 -1.98 -24.93
C ASP A 109 -1.61 -3.12 -24.62
N GLU A 110 -1.46 -3.46 -23.34
CA GLU A 110 -0.65 -4.58 -22.87
C GLU A 110 -1.40 -5.92 -22.93
N GLN A 111 -2.71 -5.91 -23.23
CA GLN A 111 -3.60 -7.08 -23.14
C GLN A 111 -3.61 -7.74 -21.75
N ARG A 112 -3.26 -6.98 -20.71
CA ARG A 112 -3.24 -7.44 -19.30
C ARG A 112 -4.51 -7.05 -18.58
N PHE A 113 -4.90 -7.84 -17.58
CA PHE A 113 -6.08 -7.62 -16.76
C PHE A 113 -7.37 -7.44 -17.57
N GLN A 114 -7.51 -8.13 -18.73
CA GLN A 114 -8.69 -7.98 -19.59
C GLN A 114 -9.93 -8.66 -19.00
N LEU A 115 -11.11 -8.10 -19.26
CA LEU A 115 -12.37 -8.60 -18.68
C LEU A 115 -12.60 -10.09 -19.00
N GLY A 116 -13.03 -10.85 -18.00
CA GLY A 116 -13.28 -12.29 -18.13
C GLY A 116 -12.01 -13.15 -18.16
N ILE A 117 -10.81 -12.56 -18.11
CA ILE A 117 -9.53 -13.28 -18.05
C ILE A 117 -8.98 -13.19 -16.62
N MET A 118 -8.36 -14.29 -16.18
CA MET A 118 -7.64 -14.37 -14.90
C MET A 118 -6.22 -13.84 -15.08
N ASP A 119 -5.68 -13.22 -14.04
CA ASP A 119 -4.34 -12.64 -14.06
C ASP A 119 -3.65 -12.85 -12.69
N ASP A 120 -2.39 -12.41 -12.56
CA ASP A 120 -1.63 -12.55 -11.32
C ASP A 120 -2.01 -11.49 -10.27
N ALA A 121 -2.19 -11.93 -9.02
CA ALA A 121 -2.63 -11.06 -7.93
C ALA A 121 -1.51 -10.13 -7.41
N ALA A 122 -0.27 -10.60 -7.40
CA ALA A 122 0.88 -9.82 -6.95
C ALA A 122 1.25 -8.75 -7.98
N GLU A 123 1.25 -9.11 -9.27
CA GLU A 123 1.40 -8.15 -10.35
C GLU A 123 0.26 -7.12 -10.34
N CYS A 124 -0.99 -7.54 -10.11
CA CYS A 124 -2.11 -6.63 -9.97
C CYS A 124 -1.92 -5.65 -8.81
N PHE A 125 -1.47 -6.12 -7.65
CA PHE A 125 -1.18 -5.28 -6.49
C PHE A 125 -0.10 -4.24 -6.79
N GLU A 126 1.01 -4.65 -7.42
CA GLU A 126 2.08 -3.75 -7.84
C GLU A 126 1.57 -2.69 -8.81
N ASN A 127 0.82 -3.10 -9.84
CA ASN A 127 0.24 -2.19 -10.82
C ASN A 127 -0.74 -1.20 -10.20
N LEU A 128 -1.54 -1.61 -9.20
CA LEU A 128 -2.40 -0.68 -8.47
C LEU A 128 -1.59 0.39 -7.75
N LEU A 129 -0.47 0.04 -7.10
CA LEU A 129 0.41 1.01 -6.45
C LEU A 129 1.06 1.97 -7.47
N MET A 130 1.51 1.45 -8.61
CA MET A 130 2.12 2.28 -9.66
C MET A 130 1.11 3.23 -10.31
N ARG A 131 -0.11 2.75 -10.53
CA ARG A 131 -1.19 3.60 -11.05
C ARG A 131 -1.63 4.67 -10.06
N ILE A 132 -1.65 4.37 -8.75
CA ILE A 132 -1.88 5.39 -7.71
C ILE A 132 -0.78 6.46 -7.75
N HIS A 133 0.49 6.05 -7.82
CA HIS A 133 1.64 6.96 -7.97
C HIS A 133 1.43 7.89 -9.17
N PHE A 134 1.16 7.33 -10.34
CA PHE A 134 0.89 8.10 -11.56
C PHE A 134 -0.22 9.15 -11.37
N HIS A 135 -1.31 8.76 -10.70
CA HIS A 135 -2.45 9.64 -10.49
C HIS A 135 -2.16 10.81 -9.54
N ILE A 136 -1.19 10.71 -8.62
CA ILE A 136 -1.00 11.71 -7.57
C ILE A 136 0.34 12.44 -7.61
N ALA A 137 1.38 11.87 -8.22
CA ALA A 137 2.75 12.40 -8.21
C ALA A 137 3.25 12.91 -9.59
N ASP A 138 2.32 13.09 -10.54
CA ASP A 138 2.49 13.77 -11.84
C ASP A 138 3.80 13.46 -12.58
N GLU A 139 3.88 12.24 -13.14
CA GLU A 139 4.95 11.77 -14.05
C GLU A 139 6.40 11.84 -13.53
N SER A 140 6.59 12.03 -12.22
CA SER A 140 7.89 11.74 -11.61
C SER A 140 8.28 10.29 -11.88
N LYS A 141 9.52 10.08 -12.35
CA LYS A 141 10.06 8.74 -12.63
C LYS A 141 9.83 7.83 -11.43
N GLU A 142 9.42 6.60 -11.73
CA GLU A 142 9.06 5.58 -10.74
C GLU A 142 10.16 5.37 -9.70
N ASP A 143 11.44 5.50 -10.08
CA ASP A 143 12.57 5.23 -9.16
C ASP A 143 13.04 6.45 -8.36
N ILE A 144 12.46 7.64 -8.57
CA ILE A 144 12.98 8.90 -8.00
C ILE A 144 11.88 9.74 -7.35
N CYS A 145 10.67 9.22 -7.21
CA CYS A 145 9.57 9.94 -6.59
C CYS A 145 9.84 10.16 -5.09
N THR A 146 10.01 11.42 -4.71
CA THR A 146 10.17 11.87 -3.31
C THR A 146 8.97 12.68 -2.82
N ALA A 147 7.88 12.71 -3.60
CA ALA A 147 6.69 13.48 -3.28
C ALA A 147 6.12 13.04 -1.91
N PRO A 148 5.91 13.97 -0.96
CA PRO A 148 5.50 13.63 0.41
C PRO A 148 4.08 13.06 0.48
N HIS A 149 3.26 13.33 -0.54
CA HIS A 149 1.89 12.80 -0.66
C HIS A 149 1.82 11.48 -1.44
N CYS A 150 2.91 11.00 -2.07
CA CYS A 150 2.88 9.75 -2.82
C CYS A 150 2.90 8.55 -1.86
N ILE A 151 1.74 7.94 -1.62
CA ILE A 151 1.63 6.82 -0.67
C ILE A 151 2.44 5.61 -1.13
N SER A 152 2.49 5.33 -2.42
CA SER A 152 3.25 4.21 -2.99
C SER A 152 4.71 4.31 -2.56
N HIS A 153 5.37 5.44 -2.81
CA HIS A 153 6.77 5.64 -2.40
C HIS A 153 6.95 5.84 -0.90
N GLN A 154 6.10 6.63 -0.26
CA GLN A 154 6.29 6.98 1.16
C GLN A 154 5.99 5.83 2.12
N LYS A 155 5.29 4.77 1.67
CA LYS A 155 4.85 3.64 2.52
C LYS A 155 5.29 2.27 2.02
N PHE A 156 5.59 2.10 0.73
CA PHE A 156 5.91 0.79 0.15
C PHE A 156 7.29 0.73 -0.51
N ALA A 157 7.88 1.86 -0.91
CA ALA A 157 9.19 1.82 -1.55
C ALA A 157 10.27 1.28 -0.60
N MET A 158 11.01 0.30 -1.09
CA MET A 158 12.21 -0.24 -0.47
C MET A 158 13.40 0.13 -1.34
N THR A 159 14.44 0.70 -0.74
CA THR A 159 15.74 0.86 -1.39
C THR A 159 16.55 -0.40 -1.14
N LEU A 160 16.84 -1.13 -2.22
CA LEU A 160 17.63 -2.35 -2.21
C LEU A 160 18.96 -2.09 -2.90
N PHE A 161 19.96 -2.90 -2.58
CA PHE A 161 21.17 -3.02 -3.38
C PHE A 161 21.47 -4.49 -3.62
N GLU A 162 21.78 -4.83 -4.87
CA GLU A 162 22.23 -6.16 -5.22
C GLU A 162 23.75 -6.19 -5.33
N GLN A 163 24.38 -7.19 -4.71
CA GLN A 163 25.81 -7.43 -4.82
C GLN A 163 26.07 -8.92 -4.94
N CYS A 164 26.71 -9.31 -6.05
CA CYS A 164 27.09 -10.68 -6.30
C CYS A 164 28.48 -10.96 -5.71
N VAL A 165 28.61 -12.08 -4.99
CA VAL A 165 29.89 -12.56 -4.48
C VAL A 165 30.23 -13.87 -5.18
N CYS A 166 31.38 -13.91 -5.86
CA CYS A 166 31.86 -15.14 -6.48
C CYS A 166 32.23 -16.15 -5.40
N THR A 167 31.56 -17.31 -5.37
CA THR A 167 31.82 -18.37 -4.39
C THR A 167 33.20 -19.02 -4.55
N SER A 168 33.81 -18.90 -5.73
CA SER A 168 35.12 -19.49 -6.03
C SER A 168 36.31 -18.59 -5.65
N CYS A 169 36.22 -17.28 -5.91
CA CYS A 169 37.34 -16.36 -5.72
C CYS A 169 37.07 -15.22 -4.71
N GLY A 170 35.84 -15.10 -4.20
CA GLY A 170 35.46 -14.04 -3.25
C GLY A 170 35.35 -12.64 -3.83
N ALA A 171 35.54 -12.46 -5.14
CA ALA A 171 35.35 -11.16 -5.80
C ALA A 171 33.89 -10.71 -5.70
N THR A 172 33.67 -9.43 -5.41
CA THR A 172 32.36 -8.80 -5.28
C THR A 172 32.07 -7.88 -6.46
N SER A 173 30.84 -7.88 -6.96
CA SER A 173 30.40 -6.86 -7.94
C SER A 173 30.27 -5.48 -7.29
N ASP A 174 30.23 -4.43 -8.12
CA ASP A 174 29.76 -3.13 -7.67
C ASP A 174 28.29 -3.26 -7.20
N PRO A 175 27.91 -2.62 -6.07
CA PRO A 175 26.53 -2.64 -5.60
C PRO A 175 25.61 -1.91 -6.59
N LEU A 176 24.53 -2.56 -7.00
CA LEU A 176 23.50 -1.96 -7.85
C LEU A 176 22.30 -1.51 -6.99
N PRO A 177 22.13 -0.20 -6.71
CA PRO A 177 20.99 0.28 -5.96
C PRO A 177 19.75 0.43 -6.85
N PHE A 178 18.59 0.05 -6.34
CA PHE A 178 17.30 0.24 -7.00
C PHE A 178 16.16 0.38 -5.98
N ILE A 179 15.02 0.86 -6.44
CA ILE A 179 13.81 0.98 -5.63
C ILE A 179 12.78 -0.05 -6.13
N GLN A 180 12.13 -0.73 -5.21
CA GLN A 180 11.06 -1.67 -5.52
C GLN A 180 9.92 -1.54 -4.51
N MET A 181 8.67 -1.69 -4.96
CA MET A 181 7.48 -1.65 -4.10
C MET A 181 7.13 -3.01 -3.49
N VAL A 182 7.40 -4.07 -4.25
CA VAL A 182 7.10 -5.46 -3.88
C VAL A 182 8.34 -6.29 -4.12
N HIS A 183 8.89 -6.93 -3.10
CA HIS A 183 10.07 -7.78 -3.23
C HIS A 183 9.67 -9.25 -3.11
N TYR A 184 9.95 -10.03 -4.16
CA TYR A 184 9.64 -11.46 -4.21
C TYR A 184 10.80 -12.25 -3.62
N ILE A 185 10.53 -12.98 -2.54
CA ILE A 185 11.52 -13.86 -1.89
C ILE A 185 11.12 -15.30 -2.15
N SER A 186 11.99 -16.04 -2.83
CA SER A 186 11.85 -17.50 -2.94
C SER A 186 12.13 -18.14 -1.59
N THR A 187 11.17 -18.93 -1.10
CA THR A 187 11.36 -19.77 0.08
C THR A 187 11.37 -21.23 -0.35
N THR A 188 12.25 -22.04 0.24
CA THR A 188 12.10 -23.49 0.14
C THR A 188 10.80 -23.87 0.84
N SER A 189 9.93 -24.62 0.17
CA SER A 189 8.58 -24.90 0.64
C SER A 189 8.57 -25.32 2.11
N LEU A 190 7.70 -24.70 2.90
CA LEU A 190 7.37 -25.15 4.26
C LEU A 190 6.53 -26.42 4.10
N TRP A 191 7.18 -27.58 4.08
CA TRP A 191 6.54 -28.89 4.14
C TRP A 191 6.16 -29.23 5.58
#